data_AF-A0A3A2Z488-F1
#
_entry.id   AF-A0A3A2Z488-F1
#
_cell.length_a   1.000
_cell.length_b   1.000
_cell.length_c   1.000
_cell.angle_alpha   90.00
_cell.angle_beta   90.00
_cell.angle_gamma   90.00
#
_symmetry.space_group_name_H-M   'P 1'
#
loop_
_entity.id
_entity.type
_entity.pdbx_description
1 polymer ?
#
loop_
_entity_poly.entity_id
_entity_poly.type
_entity_poly.pdbx_seq_one_letter_code
_entity_poly.pdbx_strand_id
1 'polypeptide(L)'
;MDQYRSRLAETLRSVVMEWPERLETKGWESHFVRGTMADMAASAVLAGTGNSGDAVRIVTDIALTLWDGTISQLDETSFWRYPYSDSGSSILSPMAVVALVKCFVLEWSTDLDYQMYHDLPLELYLG
;
A
#
# COMPACT_ATOMS: atom_id res chain seq x y z
N MET A 1 -5.87 9.20 -3.99
CA MET A 1 -5.55 7.81 -4.37
C MET A 1 -5.96 7.52 -5.81
N ASP A 2 -7.22 7.76 -6.18
CA ASP A 2 -7.81 7.29 -7.45
C ASP A 2 -7.02 7.65 -8.72
N GLN A 3 -6.54 8.87 -8.85
CA GLN A 3 -5.75 9.29 -10.02
C GLN A 3 -4.42 8.54 -10.18
N TYR A 4 -3.93 7.88 -9.12
CA TYR A 4 -2.66 7.16 -9.11
C TYR A 4 -2.82 5.64 -9.10
N ARG A 5 -4.04 5.08 -8.95
CA ARG A 5 -4.24 3.62 -8.79
C ARG A 5 -3.61 2.82 -9.92
N SER A 6 -3.87 3.20 -11.17
CA SER A 6 -3.34 2.48 -12.33
C SER A 6 -1.81 2.53 -12.38
N ARG A 7 -1.21 3.70 -12.09
CA ARG A 7 0.26 3.86 -12.05
C ARG A 7 0.89 3.12 -10.88
N LEU A 8 0.23 3.08 -9.73
CA LEU A 8 0.68 2.32 -8.58
C LEU A 8 0.64 0.82 -8.87
N ALA A 9 -0.48 0.32 -9.41
CA ALA A 9 -0.60 -1.08 -9.80
C ALA A 9 0.50 -1.50 -10.79
N GLU A 10 0.76 -0.68 -11.81
CA GLU A 10 1.82 -0.94 -12.80
C GLU A 10 3.23 -0.86 -12.20
N THR A 11 3.45 0.10 -11.31
CA THR A 11 4.73 0.23 -10.59
C THR A 11 4.99 -1.02 -9.74
N LEU A 12 4.00 -1.48 -8.96
CA LEU A 12 4.14 -2.69 -8.13
C LEU A 12 4.36 -3.95 -8.98
N ARG A 13 3.72 -4.07 -10.14
CA ARG A 13 3.99 -5.18 -11.09
C ARG A 13 5.44 -5.16 -11.56
N SER A 14 5.93 -4.00 -11.97
CA SER A 14 7.31 -3.83 -12.45
C SER A 14 8.31 -4.25 -11.37
N VAL A 15 8.08 -3.88 -10.12
CA VAL A 15 8.94 -4.26 -8.97
C VAL A 15 9.02 -5.78 -8.79
N VAL A 16 7.88 -6.48 -8.85
CA VAL A 16 7.86 -7.95 -8.69
C VAL A 16 8.59 -8.64 -9.84
N MET A 17 8.47 -8.10 -11.07
CA MET A 17 9.17 -8.64 -12.24
C MET A 17 10.66 -8.35 -12.23
N GLU A 18 11.07 -7.19 -11.72
CA GLU A 18 12.47 -6.73 -11.74
C GLU A 18 13.29 -7.33 -10.60
N TRP A 19 12.72 -7.44 -9.39
CA TRP A 19 13.42 -7.93 -8.19
C TRP A 19 12.65 -9.01 -7.42
N PRO A 20 12.25 -10.13 -8.06
CA PRO A 20 11.56 -11.21 -7.37
C PRO A 20 12.39 -11.80 -6.22
N GLU A 21 13.72 -11.85 -6.36
CA GLU A 21 14.63 -12.39 -5.34
C GLU A 21 14.62 -11.60 -4.02
N ARG A 22 14.35 -10.28 -4.08
CA ARG A 22 14.21 -9.45 -2.87
C ARG A 22 12.97 -9.84 -2.06
N LEU A 23 11.90 -10.23 -2.74
CA LEU A 23 10.66 -10.70 -2.11
C LEU A 23 10.81 -12.13 -1.59
N GLU A 24 11.48 -13.00 -2.34
CA GLU A 24 11.83 -14.37 -1.90
C GLU A 24 12.69 -14.34 -0.62
N THR A 25 13.65 -13.41 -0.54
CA THR A 25 14.50 -13.23 0.66
C THR A 25 13.70 -12.76 1.88
N LYS A 26 12.57 -12.07 1.69
CA LYS A 26 11.62 -11.72 2.76
C LYS A 26 10.78 -12.92 3.24
N GLY A 27 10.99 -14.10 2.67
CA GLY A 27 10.30 -15.34 3.04
C GLY A 27 9.04 -15.62 2.23
N TRP A 28 8.78 -14.87 1.15
CA TRP A 28 7.73 -15.22 0.22
C TRP A 28 8.11 -16.44 -0.61
N GLU A 29 7.12 -17.26 -0.93
CA GLU A 29 7.33 -18.46 -1.72
C GLU A 29 7.61 -18.09 -3.20
N SER A 30 8.57 -18.77 -3.83
CA SER A 30 9.08 -18.44 -5.17
C SER A 30 8.05 -18.62 -6.29
N HIS A 31 7.28 -19.71 -6.32
CA HIS A 31 6.21 -19.91 -7.30
C HIS A 31 5.12 -18.82 -7.18
N PHE A 32 4.86 -18.37 -5.97
CA PHE A 32 3.90 -17.31 -5.70
C PHE A 32 4.39 -15.93 -6.17
N VAL A 33 5.63 -15.56 -5.83
CA VAL A 33 6.25 -14.29 -6.25
C VAL A 33 6.29 -14.18 -7.76
N ARG A 34 6.78 -15.23 -8.44
CA ARG A 34 6.98 -15.25 -9.90
C ARG A 34 5.72 -15.53 -10.69
N GLY A 35 4.68 -16.04 -10.03
CA GLY A 35 3.39 -16.37 -10.64
C GLY A 35 2.37 -15.27 -10.44
N THR A 36 1.76 -15.24 -9.25
CA THR A 36 0.48 -14.54 -9.04
C THR A 36 0.60 -13.26 -8.20
N MET A 37 1.70 -13.07 -7.48
CA MET A 37 1.86 -11.95 -6.53
C MET A 37 1.62 -10.57 -7.19
N ALA A 38 2.20 -10.35 -8.38
CA ALA A 38 2.07 -9.09 -9.10
C ALA A 38 0.61 -8.77 -9.48
N ASP A 39 -0.14 -9.77 -9.92
CA ASP A 39 -1.54 -9.61 -10.31
C ASP A 39 -2.47 -9.43 -9.10
N MET A 40 -2.18 -10.10 -7.99
CA MET A 40 -2.91 -9.86 -6.73
C MET A 40 -2.68 -8.45 -6.20
N ALA A 41 -1.44 -7.97 -6.20
CA ALA A 41 -1.13 -6.61 -5.79
C ALA A 41 -1.84 -5.56 -6.67
N ALA A 42 -1.77 -5.73 -7.99
CA ALA A 42 -2.43 -4.84 -8.94
C ALA A 42 -3.96 -4.85 -8.76
N SER A 43 -4.56 -6.04 -8.63
CA SER A 43 -6.01 -6.18 -8.47
C SER A 43 -6.49 -5.55 -7.16
N ALA A 44 -5.75 -5.72 -6.06
CA ALA A 44 -6.08 -5.08 -4.79
C ALA A 44 -6.02 -3.55 -4.89
N VAL A 45 -4.95 -2.99 -5.45
CA VAL A 45 -4.82 -1.54 -5.63
C VAL A 45 -5.95 -0.96 -6.49
N LEU A 46 -6.34 -1.67 -7.56
CA LEU A 46 -7.39 -1.24 -8.47
C LEU A 46 -8.81 -1.38 -7.88
N ALA A 47 -9.05 -2.38 -7.04
CA ALA A 47 -10.36 -2.60 -6.43
C ALA A 47 -10.75 -1.48 -5.45
N GLY A 48 -9.77 -0.82 -4.84
CA GLY A 48 -9.94 0.37 -4.01
C GLY A 48 -10.62 0.19 -2.66
N THR A 49 -11.25 -0.95 -2.42
CA THR A 49 -11.71 -1.40 -1.10
C THR A 49 -11.50 -2.90 -0.98
N GLY A 50 -11.31 -3.40 0.23
CA GLY A 50 -11.25 -4.82 0.51
C GLY A 50 -10.99 -5.09 1.98
N ASN A 51 -10.90 -6.38 2.34
CA ASN A 51 -10.75 -6.82 3.74
C ASN A 51 -9.74 -7.96 3.90
N SER A 52 -8.80 -8.08 2.96
CA SER A 52 -7.77 -9.12 2.99
C SER A 52 -6.46 -8.57 3.57
N GLY A 53 -6.10 -9.06 4.76
CA GLY A 53 -4.79 -8.78 5.37
C GLY A 53 -3.61 -9.26 4.50
N ASP A 54 -3.79 -10.35 3.76
CA ASP A 54 -2.76 -10.87 2.84
C ASP A 54 -2.54 -9.90 1.67
N ALA A 55 -3.60 -9.35 1.08
CA ALA A 55 -3.47 -8.34 0.04
C ALA A 55 -2.74 -7.09 0.55
N VAL A 56 -3.06 -6.66 1.78
CA VAL A 56 -2.37 -5.56 2.45
C VAL A 56 -0.89 -5.85 2.63
N ARG A 57 -0.55 -7.05 3.11
CA ARG A 57 0.83 -7.49 3.31
C ARG A 57 1.60 -7.56 1.99
N ILE A 58 1.01 -8.13 0.95
CA ILE A 58 1.62 -8.23 -0.39
C ILE A 58 1.96 -6.83 -0.92
N VAL A 59 0.98 -5.92 -0.95
CA VAL A 59 1.19 -4.56 -1.48
C VAL A 59 2.25 -3.81 -0.67
N THR A 60 2.24 -3.96 0.66
CA THR A 60 3.22 -3.33 1.54
C THR A 60 4.64 -3.88 1.33
N ASP A 61 4.80 -5.20 1.26
CA ASP A 61 6.11 -5.82 1.08
C ASP A 61 6.73 -5.49 -0.28
N ILE A 62 5.93 -5.41 -1.34
CA ILE A 62 6.38 -4.96 -2.66
C ILE A 62 6.81 -3.49 -2.60
N ALA A 63 6.02 -2.62 -1.98
CA ALA A 63 6.38 -1.21 -1.84
C ALA A 63 7.69 -1.00 -1.07
N LEU A 64 7.91 -1.77 -0.01
CA LEU A 64 9.14 -1.74 0.76
C LEU A 64 10.36 -2.26 -0.02
N THR A 65 10.16 -3.00 -1.12
CA THR A 65 11.27 -3.45 -1.99
C THR A 65 11.86 -2.29 -2.79
N LEU A 66 11.08 -1.23 -3.06
CA LEU A 66 11.53 0.01 -3.70
C LEU A 66 12.22 0.99 -2.75
N TRP A 67 12.08 0.79 -1.44
CA TRP A 67 12.58 1.72 -0.45
C TRP A 67 14.03 1.40 -0.07
N ASP A 68 14.95 2.25 -0.47
CA ASP A 68 16.38 2.13 -0.14
C ASP A 68 16.77 2.91 1.14
N GLY A 69 15.82 3.58 1.80
CA GLY A 69 16.03 4.34 3.03
C GLY A 69 15.88 3.52 4.31
N THR A 70 15.92 4.20 5.46
CA THR A 70 15.66 3.54 6.77
C THR A 70 14.17 3.43 7.03
N ILE A 71 13.78 2.50 7.92
CA ILE A 71 12.38 2.35 8.35
C ILE A 71 11.88 3.63 9.04
N SER A 72 12.72 4.30 9.84
CA SER A 72 12.36 5.55 10.52
C SER A 72 12.00 6.68 9.55
N GLN A 73 12.53 6.66 8.32
CA GLN A 73 12.17 7.65 7.30
C GLN A 73 10.80 7.39 6.67
N LEU A 74 10.23 6.19 6.86
CA LEU A 74 8.90 5.87 6.35
C LEU A 74 7.81 6.58 7.13
N ASP A 75 8.05 7.06 8.34
CA ASP A 75 7.03 7.73 9.18
C ASP A 75 6.53 9.03 8.54
N GLU A 76 7.42 9.78 7.89
CA GLU A 76 7.09 11.03 7.22
C GLU A 76 6.90 10.85 5.71
N THR A 77 5.95 11.58 5.11
CA THR A 77 5.79 11.62 3.66
C THR A 77 5.73 13.06 3.17
N SER A 78 6.60 13.43 2.22
CA SER A 78 6.54 14.74 1.56
C SER A 78 5.58 14.77 0.37
N PHE A 79 5.17 13.60 -0.14
CA PHE A 79 4.31 13.45 -1.32
C PHE A 79 3.02 14.25 -1.24
N TRP A 80 2.34 14.26 -0.09
CA TRP A 80 1.07 14.98 0.08
C TRP A 80 1.23 16.48 0.33
N ARG A 81 2.42 16.93 0.75
CA ARG A 81 2.67 18.34 1.12
C ARG A 81 2.97 19.20 -0.09
N TYR A 82 3.57 18.63 -1.11
CA TYR A 82 3.96 19.34 -2.32
C TYR A 82 3.24 18.69 -3.49
N PRO A 83 2.47 19.44 -4.30
CA PRO A 83 1.92 18.89 -5.53
C PRO A 83 3.11 18.46 -6.39
N TYR A 84 3.37 17.17 -6.43
CA TYR A 84 4.49 16.60 -7.16
C TYR A 84 4.33 17.03 -8.61
N SER A 85 5.34 17.71 -9.16
CA SER A 85 5.40 17.93 -10.60
C SER A 85 5.51 16.56 -11.24
N ASP A 86 4.38 16.04 -11.71
CA ASP A 86 4.30 14.76 -12.38
C ASP A 86 5.27 14.79 -13.56
N SER A 87 6.39 14.08 -13.43
CA SER A 87 7.47 14.11 -14.41
C SER A 87 7.11 13.40 -15.72
N GLY A 88 5.84 13.01 -15.90
CA GLY A 88 5.35 12.22 -17.04
C GLY A 88 5.83 10.76 -17.04
N SER A 89 6.60 10.34 -16.02
CA SER A 89 7.08 8.97 -15.88
C SER A 89 5.92 8.02 -15.59
N SER A 90 5.84 6.89 -16.29
CA SER A 90 4.85 5.84 -15.98
C SER A 90 5.07 5.24 -14.57
N ILE A 91 6.33 5.16 -14.14
CA ILE A 91 6.75 4.61 -12.84
C ILE A 91 6.79 5.70 -11.77
N LEU A 92 6.23 5.40 -10.60
CA LEU A 92 6.21 6.27 -9.43
C LEU A 92 7.52 6.21 -8.64
N SER A 93 7.92 7.32 -8.03
CA SER A 93 9.08 7.35 -7.13
C SER A 93 8.82 6.54 -5.85
N PRO A 94 9.85 5.99 -5.17
CA PRO A 94 9.67 5.22 -3.95
C PRO A 94 8.86 5.95 -2.86
N MET A 95 9.10 7.25 -2.68
CA MET A 95 8.34 8.07 -1.73
C MET A 95 6.86 8.18 -2.11
N ALA A 96 6.54 8.33 -3.40
CA ALA A 96 5.16 8.36 -3.87
C ALA A 96 4.48 7.00 -3.65
N VAL A 97 5.17 5.90 -3.94
CA VAL A 97 4.68 4.54 -3.70
C VAL A 97 4.37 4.32 -2.22
N VAL A 98 5.30 4.65 -1.32
CA VAL A 98 5.08 4.54 0.14
C VAL A 98 3.87 5.36 0.58
N ALA A 99 3.77 6.62 0.15
CA ALA A 99 2.67 7.50 0.52
C ALA A 99 1.30 6.99 0.04
N LEU A 100 1.24 6.45 -1.18
CA LEU A 100 0.02 5.88 -1.74
C LEU A 100 -0.33 4.54 -1.10
N VAL A 101 0.66 3.71 -0.79
CA VAL A 101 0.43 2.42 -0.11
C VAL A 101 -0.06 2.62 1.31
N LYS A 102 0.42 3.64 2.04
CA LYS A 102 -0.20 4.04 3.32
C LYS A 102 -1.68 4.40 3.16
N CYS A 103 -2.04 5.13 2.10
CA CYS A 103 -3.44 5.44 1.80
C CYS A 103 -4.25 4.17 1.48
N PHE A 104 -3.69 3.26 0.68
CA PHE A 104 -4.29 1.96 0.38
C PHE A 104 -4.53 1.12 1.64
N VAL A 105 -3.59 1.07 2.58
CA VAL A 105 -3.75 0.37 3.86
C VAL A 105 -4.95 0.93 4.65
N LEU A 106 -5.13 2.25 4.65
CA LEU A 106 -6.28 2.88 5.30
C LEU A 106 -7.61 2.52 4.60
N GLU A 107 -7.64 2.45 3.27
CA GLU A 107 -8.82 2.05 2.49
C GLU A 107 -9.20 0.57 2.68
N TRP A 108 -8.24 -0.27 3.05
CA TRP A 108 -8.40 -1.72 3.24
C TRP A 108 -8.46 -2.14 4.71
N SER A 109 -8.30 -1.20 5.63
CA SER A 109 -8.46 -1.43 7.06
C SER A 109 -9.93 -1.31 7.42
N THR A 110 -10.54 -2.42 7.84
CA THR A 110 -11.92 -2.45 8.35
C THR A 110 -12.04 -1.90 9.76
N ASP A 111 -10.93 -1.73 10.50
CA ASP A 111 -10.94 -1.32 11.91
C ASP A 111 -11.10 0.20 12.12
N LEU A 112 -11.18 0.98 11.04
CA LEU A 112 -11.49 2.41 11.09
C LEU A 112 -12.99 2.70 10.96
N ASP A 113 -13.83 1.69 11.14
CA ASP A 113 -15.28 1.85 11.29
C ASP A 113 -15.56 2.47 12.68
N TYR A 114 -15.44 3.80 12.75
CA TYR A 114 -15.68 4.62 13.95
C TYR A 114 -17.03 4.35 14.64
N GLN A 115 -17.97 3.67 13.96
CA GLN A 115 -19.23 3.23 14.57
C GLN A 115 -19.05 2.25 15.73
N MET A 116 -18.00 1.40 15.74
CA MET A 116 -17.78 0.46 16.83
C MET A 116 -17.36 1.15 18.15
N TYR A 117 -16.79 2.36 18.08
CA TYR A 117 -16.44 3.16 19.26
C TYR A 117 -17.61 4.02 19.78
N HIS A 118 -18.72 4.09 19.04
CA HIS A 118 -19.89 4.88 19.41
C HIS A 118 -20.98 4.10 20.16
N ASP A 119 -20.78 2.81 20.41
CA ASP A 119 -21.60 2.04 21.36
C ASP A 119 -21.17 2.23 22.83
N LEU A 120 -20.63 3.41 23.18
CA LEU A 120 -20.61 3.82 24.59
C LEU A 120 -22.03 4.25 24.98
N PRO A 121 -22.63 3.65 26.03
CA PRO A 121 -23.93 4.06 26.51
C PRO A 121 -23.94 5.56 26.83
N LEU A 122 -24.94 6.28 26.30
CA LEU A 122 -25.25 7.68 26.63
C LEU A 122 -25.37 7.94 28.15
N GLU A 123 -25.51 6.89 28.94
CA GLU A 123 -25.54 6.89 30.41
C GLU A 123 -24.25 7.43 31.06
N LEU A 124 -23.12 7.49 30.33
CA LEU A 124 -21.88 8.12 30.82
C LEU A 124 -21.81 9.64 30.61
N TYR A 125 -22.72 10.22 29.84
CA TYR A 125 -22.75 11.67 29.55
C TYR A 125 -23.74 12.47 30.41
N LEU A 126 -24.60 11.80 31.20
CA LEU A 126 -25.56 12.42 32.10
C LEU A 126 -25.34 11.90 33.53
N GLY A 127 -24.26 12.38 34.15
CA GLY A 127 -24.10 12.41 35.61
C GLY A 127 -24.69 13.69 36.18
#